data_AF-A0A1E3X2X8-F1
#
_entry.id   AF-A0A1E3X2X8-F1
#
_cell.length_a   1.000
_cell.length_b   1.000
_cell.length_c   1.000
_cell.angle_alpha   90.00
_cell.angle_beta   90.00
_cell.angle_gamma   90.00
#
_symmetry.space_group_name_H-M   'P 1'
#
loop_
_entity.id
_entity.type
_entity.pdbx_description
1 polymer ?
#
loop_
_entity_poly.entity_id
_entity_poly.type
_entity_poly.pdbx_seq_one_letter_code
_entity_poly.pdbx_strand_id
1 'polypeptide(L)'
;MNSCVLFDKAEEGEMRIIIKVFGSILILSSILFGITTYALHSFDSETGIETHDIWGRPLTETPTIMKIPFGEDHMWAGWGWFFVDMVIFWGSLFLGGFLLLIAMSTKRERGA
;
A
#
# COMPACT_ATOMS: atom_id res chain seq x y z
N MET A 1 15.22 42.50 -1.47
CA MET A 1 14.05 41.91 -0.78
C MET A 1 13.24 40.93 -1.63
N ASN A 2 13.27 40.98 -2.97
CA ASN A 2 12.49 40.06 -3.80
C ASN A 2 13.08 38.64 -3.94
N SER A 3 14.38 38.47 -3.71
CA SER A 3 15.06 37.18 -3.91
C SER A 3 14.71 36.16 -2.83
N CYS A 4 14.47 36.60 -1.59
CA CYS A 4 14.11 35.73 -0.46
C CYS A 4 12.72 35.12 -0.65
N VAL A 5 11.75 35.93 -1.06
CA VAL A 5 10.35 35.51 -1.30
C VAL A 5 10.22 34.54 -2.48
N LEU A 6 11.11 34.65 -3.48
CA LEU A 6 11.13 33.70 -4.61
C LEU A 6 11.72 32.35 -4.19
N PHE A 7 12.70 32.35 -3.29
CA PHE A 7 13.31 31.13 -2.77
C PHE A 7 12.31 30.32 -1.92
N ASP A 8 11.62 30.99 -0.99
CA ASP A 8 10.58 30.34 -0.15
C ASP A 8 9.47 29.71 -0.99
N LYS A 9 9.02 30.40 -2.06
CA LYS A 9 7.98 29.87 -2.95
C LYS A 9 8.45 28.68 -3.79
N ALA A 10 9.73 28.63 -4.16
CA ALA A 10 10.30 27.50 -4.89
C ALA A 10 10.40 26.26 -3.97
N GLU A 11 10.89 26.45 -2.75
CA GLU A 11 11.02 25.38 -1.74
C GLU A 11 9.65 24.79 -1.34
N GLU A 12 8.63 25.63 -1.18
CA GLU A 12 7.24 25.18 -0.99
C GLU A 12 6.70 24.36 -2.16
N GLY A 13 7.08 24.70 -3.39
CA GLY A 13 6.70 23.99 -4.60
C GLY A 13 7.30 22.59 -4.65
N GLU A 14 8.59 22.48 -4.34
CA GLU A 14 9.33 21.22 -4.28
C GLU A 14 8.80 20.30 -3.19
N MET A 15 8.56 20.84 -1.99
CA MET A 15 8.02 20.06 -0.87
C MET A 15 6.66 19.41 -1.20
N ARG A 16 5.80 20.10 -1.96
CA ARG A 16 4.51 19.55 -2.40
C ARG A 16 4.67 18.41 -3.40
N ILE A 17 5.64 18.51 -4.31
CA ILE A 17 5.94 17.42 -5.26
C ILE A 17 6.40 16.20 -4.47
N ILE A 18 7.30 16.39 -3.50
CA ILE A 18 7.79 15.31 -2.64
C ILE A 18 6.63 14.62 -1.90
N ILE A 19 5.72 15.38 -1.28
CA ILE A 19 4.55 14.83 -0.57
C ILE A 19 3.65 14.03 -1.52
N LYS A 20 3.41 14.52 -2.74
CA LYS A 20 2.59 13.83 -3.74
C LYS A 20 3.22 12.53 -4.22
N VAL A 21 4.53 12.56 -4.48
CA VAL A 21 5.28 11.38 -4.91
C VAL A 21 5.28 10.35 -3.79
N PHE A 22 5.59 10.75 -2.56
CA PHE A 22 5.61 9.86 -1.41
C PHE A 22 4.23 9.23 -1.14
N GLY A 23 3.16 10.03 -1.12
CA GLY A 23 1.79 9.53 -0.94
C GLY A 23 1.37 8.55 -2.05
N SER A 24 1.75 8.83 -3.30
CA SER A 24 1.48 7.94 -4.44
C SER A 24 2.25 6.61 -4.32
N ILE A 25 3.52 6.66 -3.91
CA ILE A 25 4.35 5.47 -3.72
C ILE A 25 3.77 4.55 -2.64
N LEU A 26 3.29 5.10 -1.52
CA LEU A 26 2.66 4.30 -0.45
C LEU A 26 1.42 3.56 -0.93
N ILE A 27 0.57 4.23 -1.72
CA ILE A 27 -0.64 3.59 -2.28
C ILE A 27 -0.23 2.51 -3.29
N LEU A 28 0.65 2.83 -4.22
CA LEU A 28 1.07 1.89 -5.26
C LEU A 28 1.78 0.67 -4.67
N SER A 29 2.67 0.87 -3.70
CA SER A 29 3.37 -0.24 -3.05
C SER A 29 2.40 -1.16 -2.32
N SER A 30 1.38 -0.63 -1.63
CA SER A 30 0.36 -1.45 -0.96
C SER A 30 -0.46 -2.32 -1.93
N ILE A 31 -0.81 -1.79 -3.10
CA ILE A 31 -1.52 -2.54 -4.15
C ILE A 31 -0.63 -3.64 -4.70
N LEU A 32 0.62 -3.31 -5.03
CA LEU A 32 1.58 -4.28 -5.53
C LEU A 32 1.84 -5.39 -4.51
N PHE A 33 1.96 -5.04 -3.23
CA PHE A 33 2.14 -6.01 -2.15
C PHE A 33 0.97 -6.97 -2.05
N GLY A 34 -0.27 -6.47 -2.11
CA GLY A 34 -1.47 -7.30 -2.10
C GLY A 34 -1.55 -8.26 -3.30
N ILE A 35 -1.17 -7.77 -4.49
CA ILE A 35 -1.13 -8.60 -5.70
C ILE A 35 -0.04 -9.67 -5.61
N THR A 36 1.16 -9.33 -5.13
CA THR A 36 2.27 -10.29 -5.04
C THR A 36 2.01 -11.36 -3.99
N THR A 37 1.40 -11.00 -2.85
CA THR A 37 0.97 -11.99 -1.85
C THR A 37 -0.13 -12.91 -2.34
N TYR A 38 -0.94 -12.48 -3.31
CA TYR A 38 -2.00 -13.29 -3.90
C TYR A 38 -1.51 -14.22 -5.01
N ALA A 39 -0.53 -13.78 -5.81
CA ALA A 39 -0.17 -14.44 -7.07
C ALA A 39 1.06 -15.36 -7.00
N LEU A 40 1.87 -15.27 -5.95
CA LEU A 40 3.18 -15.93 -5.90
C LEU A 40 3.31 -16.82 -4.66
N HIS A 41 3.21 -18.14 -4.90
CA HIS A 41 3.36 -19.18 -3.89
C HIS A 41 4.43 -20.20 -4.30
N SER A 42 5.11 -20.78 -3.31
CA SER A 42 6.00 -21.92 -3.50
C SER A 42 5.21 -23.21 -3.34
N PHE A 43 5.30 -24.07 -4.35
CA PHE A 43 4.69 -25.41 -4.34
C PHE A 43 5.67 -26.43 -3.79
N ASP A 44 5.16 -27.34 -2.96
CA ASP A 44 5.87 -28.57 -2.65
C ASP A 44 5.85 -29.48 -3.88
N SER A 45 7.03 -29.91 -4.33
CA SER A 45 7.21 -30.75 -5.52
C SER A 45 6.62 -32.15 -5.39
N GLU A 46 6.39 -32.64 -4.17
CA GLU A 46 5.87 -33.99 -3.93
C GLU A 46 4.35 -34.01 -3.78
N THR A 47 3.76 -32.99 -3.15
CA THR A 47 2.32 -32.92 -2.88
C THR A 47 1.56 -31.97 -3.79
N GLY A 48 2.25 -31.06 -4.48
CA GLY A 48 1.65 -30.02 -5.31
C GLY A 48 0.89 -28.95 -4.52
N ILE A 49 1.04 -28.93 -3.18
CA ILE A 49 0.35 -27.99 -2.29
C ILE A 49 1.20 -26.74 -2.12
N GLU A 50 0.55 -25.57 -2.08
CA GLU A 50 1.19 -24.31 -1.76
C GLU A 50 1.59 -24.29 -0.27
N THR A 51 2.90 -24.20 0.02
CA THR A 51 3.40 -24.28 1.40
C THR A 51 3.79 -22.92 1.97
N HIS A 52 4.34 -22.03 1.14
CA HIS A 52 4.80 -20.72 1.54
C HIS A 52 4.47 -19.67 0.48
N ASP A 53 4.27 -18.43 0.90
CA ASP A 53 4.18 -17.29 -0.01
C ASP A 53 5.57 -16.76 -0.41
N ILE A 54 5.60 -15.75 -1.28
CA ILE A 54 6.84 -15.06 -1.71
C ILE A 54 7.66 -14.47 -0.56
N TRP A 55 7.06 -14.23 0.60
CA TRP A 55 7.73 -13.71 1.79
C TRP A 55 8.20 -14.83 2.74
N GLY A 56 8.04 -16.10 2.34
CA GLY A 56 8.40 -17.26 3.15
C GLY A 56 7.44 -17.52 4.31
N ARG A 57 6.23 -16.95 4.27
CA ARG A 57 5.22 -17.13 5.32
C ARG A 57 4.45 -18.44 5.06
N PRO A 58 4.23 -19.28 6.09
CA PRO A 58 3.53 -20.54 5.92
C PRO A 58 2.08 -20.30 5.53
N LEU A 59 1.63 -20.97 4.47
CA LEU A 59 0.26 -20.91 4.01
C LEU A 59 -0.61 -21.88 4.81
N THR A 60 -1.79 -21.41 5.20
CA THR A 60 -2.81 -22.15 5.92
C THR A 60 -4.17 -21.92 5.26
N GLU A 61 -5.21 -22.50 5.83
CA GLU A 61 -6.59 -22.26 5.40
C GLU A 61 -6.92 -20.76 5.39
N THR A 62 -7.55 -20.29 4.31
CA THR A 62 -7.92 -18.88 4.14
C THR A 62 -8.89 -18.44 5.24
N PRO A 63 -8.67 -17.26 5.86
CA PRO A 63 -9.61 -16.65 6.80
C PRO A 63 -11.03 -16.64 6.25
N THR A 64 -12.02 -17.04 7.06
CA THR A 64 -13.41 -17.23 6.62
C THR A 64 -13.99 -16.02 5.89
N ILE A 65 -13.60 -14.80 6.30
CA ILE A 65 -14.06 -13.54 5.68
C ILE A 65 -13.52 -13.39 4.25
N MET A 66 -12.33 -13.90 3.98
CA MET A 66 -11.66 -13.81 2.68
C MET A 66 -12.08 -14.91 1.71
N LYS A 67 -12.73 -15.98 2.20
CA LYS A 67 -13.29 -17.02 1.33
C LYS A 67 -14.37 -16.49 0.37
N ILE A 68 -15.09 -15.44 0.77
CA ILE A 68 -16.18 -14.85 -0.04
C ILE A 68 -15.62 -14.20 -1.32
N PRO A 69 -14.63 -13.27 -1.25
CA PRO A 69 -14.06 -12.66 -2.45
C PRO A 69 -12.98 -13.50 -3.16
N PHE A 70 -12.27 -14.39 -2.47
CA PHE A 70 -11.10 -15.10 -3.02
C PHE A 70 -11.31 -16.61 -3.24
N GLY A 71 -12.46 -17.16 -2.83
CA GLY A 71 -12.77 -18.59 -2.94
C GLY A 71 -12.26 -19.42 -1.77
N GLU A 72 -12.81 -20.63 -1.60
CA GLU A 72 -12.48 -21.53 -0.49
C GLU A 72 -11.13 -22.24 -0.67
N ASP A 73 -10.71 -22.45 -1.92
CA ASP A 73 -9.51 -23.22 -2.28
C ASP A 73 -8.22 -22.39 -2.22
N HIS A 74 -8.32 -21.07 -2.06
CA HIS A 74 -7.15 -20.22 -1.93
C HIS A 74 -6.52 -20.44 -0.55
N MET A 75 -5.19 -20.49 -0.48
CA MET A 75 -4.47 -20.53 0.79
C MET A 75 -3.98 -19.13 1.16
N TRP A 76 -3.96 -18.81 2.45
CA TRP A 76 -3.48 -17.53 2.97
C TRP A 76 -2.44 -17.78 4.06
N ALA A 77 -1.57 -16.83 4.35
CA ALA A 77 -0.64 -16.87 5.49
C ALA A 77 -1.31 -16.87 6.90
N GLY A 78 -2.54 -17.36 7.02
CA GLY A 78 -3.29 -17.45 8.27
C GLY A 78 -3.81 -16.13 8.82
N TRP A 79 -4.56 -16.20 9.92
CA TRP A 79 -5.24 -15.04 10.52
C TRP A 79 -4.28 -13.96 11.03
N GLY A 80 -3.13 -14.35 11.59
CA GLY A 80 -2.16 -13.39 12.11
C GLY A 80 -1.63 -12.46 11.02
N TRP A 81 -1.15 -13.04 9.92
CA TRP A 81 -0.67 -12.26 8.78
C TRP A 81 -1.78 -11.55 8.04
N PHE A 82 -2.98 -12.13 7.96
CA PHE A 82 -4.14 -11.42 7.44
C PHE A 82 -4.38 -10.07 8.15
N PHE A 83 -4.35 -10.02 9.49
CA PHE A 83 -4.51 -8.75 10.20
C PHE A 83 -3.38 -7.76 9.90
N VAL A 84 -2.13 -8.24 9.83
CA VAL A 84 -0.99 -7.40 9.47
C VAL A 84 -1.16 -6.82 8.06
N ASP A 85 -1.52 -7.66 7.10
CA ASP A 85 -1.75 -7.26 5.71
C ASP A 85 -2.89 -6.24 5.62
N MET A 86 -4.00 -6.43 6.37
CA MET A 86 -5.09 -5.45 6.43
C MET A 86 -4.65 -4.12 7.05
N VAL A 87 -3.89 -4.14 8.14
CA VAL A 87 -3.38 -2.91 8.78
C VAL A 87 -2.45 -2.15 7.83
N ILE A 88 -1.53 -2.86 7.17
CA ILE A 88 -0.60 -2.25 6.22
C ILE A 88 -1.36 -1.68 5.02
N PHE A 89 -2.29 -2.44 4.45
CA PHE A 89 -3.06 -2.03 3.28
C PHE A 89 -3.91 -0.78 3.58
N TRP A 90 -4.80 -0.87 4.57
CA TRP A 90 -5.67 0.26 4.92
C TRP A 90 -4.91 1.45 5.48
N GLY A 91 -3.84 1.19 6.26
CA GLY A 91 -2.95 2.24 6.77
C GLY A 91 -2.23 3.00 5.65
N SER A 92 -1.72 2.28 4.64
CA SER A 92 -1.04 2.89 3.48
C SER A 92 -2.01 3.70 2.61
N LEU A 93 -3.22 3.18 2.38
CA LEU A 93 -4.27 3.92 1.66
C LEU A 93 -4.69 5.18 2.40
N PHE A 94 -4.93 5.09 3.71
CA PHE A 94 -5.33 6.22 4.53
C PHE A 94 -4.24 7.29 4.57
N LEU A 95 -3.00 6.91 4.91
CA LEU A 95 -1.90 7.85 5.03
C LEU A 95 -1.52 8.47 3.68
N GLY A 96 -1.40 7.65 2.63
CA GLY A 96 -1.12 8.14 1.28
C GLY A 96 -2.20 9.07 0.76
N GLY A 97 -3.47 8.71 0.95
CA GLY A 97 -4.62 9.54 0.59
C GLY A 97 -4.65 10.86 1.36
N PHE A 98 -4.40 10.84 2.66
CA PHE A 98 -4.32 12.03 3.50
C PHE A 98 -3.22 13.00 3.04
N LEU A 99 -2.02 12.48 2.74
CA LEU A 99 -0.92 13.28 2.21
C LEU A 99 -1.27 13.94 0.86
N LEU A 100 -1.93 13.20 -0.03
CA LEU A 100 -2.39 13.73 -1.31
C LEU A 100 -3.45 14.83 -1.13
N LEU A 101 -4.39 14.64 -0.19
CA LEU A 101 -5.40 15.64 0.14
C LEU A 101 -4.77 16.94 0.66
N ILE A 102 -3.79 16.86 1.55
CA ILE A 102 -3.04 18.05 2.03
C ILE A 102 -2.34 18.76 0.88
N ALA A 103 -1.69 18.01 -0.01
CA ALA A 103 -0.97 18.58 -1.15
C ALA A 103 -1.92 19.27 -2.16
N MET A 104 -3.20 18.88 -2.21
CA MET A 104 -4.23 19.48 -3.05
C MET A 104 -4.93 20.68 -2.40
N SER A 105 -5.29 20.60 -1.11
CA SER A 105 -6.02 21.66 -0.40
C SER A 105 -5.25 22.97 -0.38
N THR A 106 -3.94 22.88 -0.19
CA THR A 106 -3.01 24.01 -0.16
C THR A 106 -2.82 24.72 -1.51
N LYS A 107 -3.33 24.20 -2.63
CA LYS A 107 -3.36 24.89 -3.94
C LYS A 107 -4.60 25.79 -4.07
N ARG A 108 -5.70 25.46 -3.36
CA ARG A 108 -7.00 26.11 -3.48
C ARG A 108 -7.02 27.52 -2.90
N GLU A 109 -6.21 27.81 -1.89
CA GLU A 109 -6.16 29.14 -1.25
C GLU A 109 -5.33 30.19 -2.02
N ARG A 110 -4.58 29.82 -3.07
CA ARG A 110 -3.80 30.78 -3.88
C ARG A 110 -4.52 31.26 -5.15
N GLY A 111 -5.73 30.76 -5.40
CA GLY A 111 -6.54 31.10 -6.59
C GLY A 111 -7.77 31.96 -6.30
N ALA A 112 -7.92 32.46 -5.07
CA ALA A 112 -8.98 33.38 -4.65
C ALA A 112 -8.39 34.76 -4.37
#